data_AF-A0AA89B2V7-F1
#
_entry.id   AF-A0AA89B2V7-F1
#
_cell.length_a   1.000
_cell.length_b   1.000
_cell.length_c   1.000
_cell.angle_alpha   90.00
_cell.angle_beta   90.00
_cell.angle_gamma   90.00
#
_symmetry.space_group_name_H-M   'P 1'
#
loop_
_entity.id
_entity.type
_entity.pdbx_description
1 polymer ?
#
loop_
_entity_poly.entity_id
_entity_poly.type
_entity_poly.pdbx_seq_one_letter_code
_entity_poly.pdbx_strand_id
1 'polypeptide(L)'
;MPWQPLHVCSGEHCPELCRNSSYANGRLLAALAPPSPAGRSRQPPLAMIAAKDDGTLKPLAIELSLPNPQRDKYGATSQVFTPSKHGIEGSVWELAKAYAVVSDSGYHQLISHWLNTHAITEPFIIATNRQLSVLHPIHKLLHPHFRDTMNINALARQILINAGGVLEMTIFPAKFSLEMSSAIYKNWVFIEQALPADLLKRGVAVPDSSQPHGLKLLIEDYPFAVDDLEIVGIGVLNPLWRSWKIWSAIETWVDEYCSFYYPTNDLIKSDIELQSWWMELRTEGHGDKKDEPWWPEMKTRAELTLSCTIIIWVASALHAAVNFGQYPYAGFLPNRPTISRRFMPEPGTPDYAELETNPEKAFLRTITSQFHTLLGVSLTEMLSRHGSDEVYLGQRETPEWTSDVQPLNAFRRFGTKLEEIEKKIIGRNNDKRLKNRRGLLRSLTPCYTLMPRVTVVPLDLLAREFPTVCLSEVKQIRRMLKCPRTSDCLLVSTQANEYQLYAAVNKATLFTDGITCLYH
;
A
#
# COMPACT_ATOMS: atom_id res chain seq x y z
N MET A 1 -15.49 -12.92 10.48
CA MET A 1 -15.50 -11.60 11.15
C MET A 1 -14.77 -10.64 10.22
N PRO A 2 -15.35 -9.50 9.83
CA PRO A 2 -14.63 -8.52 9.03
C PRO A 2 -13.50 -7.90 9.85
N TRP A 3 -12.49 -7.35 9.18
CA TRP A 3 -11.40 -6.56 9.74
C TRP A 3 -11.95 -5.63 10.84
N GLN A 4 -11.45 -5.74 12.07
CA GLN A 4 -11.68 -4.69 13.06
C GLN A 4 -10.60 -3.62 12.87
N PRO A 5 -10.97 -2.34 12.69
CA PRO A 5 -10.04 -1.24 12.46
C PRO A 5 -9.09 -1.02 13.64
N LEU A 6 -8.06 -0.19 13.45
CA LEU A 6 -7.23 0.31 14.55
C LEU A 6 -8.14 1.07 15.52
N HIS A 7 -8.61 0.39 16.57
CA HIS A 7 -9.42 1.02 17.61
C HIS A 7 -8.52 1.76 18.59
N VAL A 8 -8.57 3.09 18.57
CA VAL A 8 -8.10 3.90 19.70
C VAL A 8 -9.16 3.84 20.79
N CYS A 9 -8.88 3.14 21.89
CA CYS A 9 -9.76 3.10 23.06
C CYS A 9 -9.83 4.47 23.74
N SER A 10 -11.04 4.99 23.93
CA SER A 10 -11.33 6.09 24.85
C SER A 10 -12.38 5.60 25.86
N GLY A 11 -11.98 5.31 27.09
CA GLY A 11 -12.90 4.85 28.13
C GLY A 11 -12.25 4.67 29.49
N GLU A 12 -12.73 5.40 30.50
CA GLU A 12 -12.13 5.75 31.81
C GLU A 12 -11.67 4.61 32.75
N HIS A 13 -11.60 3.35 32.32
CA HIS A 13 -11.39 2.20 33.22
C HIS A 13 -10.05 1.47 33.06
N CYS A 14 -9.12 1.94 32.20
CA CYS A 14 -7.76 1.39 32.13
C CYS A 14 -6.73 2.45 31.66
N PRO A 15 -5.98 3.12 32.55
CA PRO A 15 -5.19 4.31 32.21
C PRO A 15 -4.09 4.08 31.14
N GLU A 16 -3.59 2.85 30.96
CA GLU A 16 -2.62 2.50 29.90
C GLU A 16 -3.26 2.16 28.53
N LEU A 17 -4.51 1.69 28.50
CA LEU A 17 -5.29 1.49 27.25
C LEU A 17 -6.04 2.77 26.82
N CYS A 18 -6.15 3.76 27.71
CA CYS A 18 -6.88 5.01 27.48
C CYS A 18 -6.11 6.07 26.69
N ARG A 19 -4.82 5.85 26.40
CA ARG A 19 -3.97 6.80 25.67
C ARG A 19 -3.48 6.16 24.38
N ASN A 20 -4.21 6.40 23.28
CA ASN A 20 -3.72 6.21 21.92
C ASN A 20 -3.08 4.83 21.61
N SER A 21 -3.67 3.74 22.10
CA SER A 21 -3.29 2.38 21.69
C SER A 21 -4.05 1.97 20.43
N SER A 22 -3.34 1.39 19.46
CA SER A 22 -3.83 1.02 18.12
C SER A 22 -3.58 -0.47 17.85
N TYR A 23 -4.48 -1.15 17.13
CA TYR A 23 -4.40 -2.59 16.84
C TYR A 23 -4.17 -2.87 15.36
N ALA A 24 -3.20 -3.72 15.01
CA ALA A 24 -3.04 -4.25 13.65
C ALA A 24 -3.52 -5.71 13.62
N ASN A 25 -4.63 -5.99 12.94
CA ASN A 25 -5.37 -7.24 13.04
C ASN A 25 -5.20 -8.14 11.80
N GLY A 26 -4.34 -9.15 11.90
CA GLY A 26 -4.13 -10.17 10.86
C GLY A 26 -5.11 -11.35 10.92
N ARG A 27 -6.16 -11.34 11.77
CA ARG A 27 -7.07 -12.50 11.95
C ARG A 27 -7.86 -12.85 10.69
N LEU A 28 -7.95 -11.99 9.69
CA LEU A 28 -8.61 -12.33 8.43
C LEU A 28 -7.78 -13.30 7.56
N LEU A 29 -6.45 -13.28 7.70
CA LEU A 29 -5.56 -14.31 7.14
C LEU A 29 -5.83 -15.68 7.76
N ALA A 30 -6.56 -15.77 8.89
CA ALA A 30 -6.95 -17.01 9.59
C ALA A 30 -8.29 -17.60 9.10
N ALA A 31 -9.23 -16.76 8.65
CA ALA A 31 -10.57 -17.21 8.31
C ALA A 31 -10.73 -17.68 6.85
N LEU A 32 -9.81 -17.26 5.96
CA LEU A 32 -9.99 -17.40 4.51
C LEU A 32 -9.01 -18.36 3.81
N ALA A 33 -7.93 -18.78 4.48
CA ALA A 33 -7.02 -19.76 3.91
C ALA A 33 -7.33 -21.19 4.44
N PRO A 34 -7.39 -22.21 3.56
CA PRO A 34 -7.54 -23.62 3.95
C PRO A 34 -6.18 -24.17 4.48
N PRO A 35 -5.96 -25.49 4.70
CA PRO A 35 -4.81 -25.96 5.46
C PRO A 35 -3.47 -25.50 4.87
N SER A 36 -2.50 -25.26 5.76
CA SER A 36 -1.12 -24.90 5.41
C SER A 36 -0.59 -25.77 4.26
N PRO A 37 -0.13 -25.16 3.15
CA PRO A 37 0.59 -25.89 2.11
C PRO A 37 1.82 -26.59 2.70
N ALA A 38 2.20 -27.74 2.13
CA ALA A 38 3.37 -28.50 2.59
C ALA A 38 4.63 -27.60 2.66
N GLY A 39 5.29 -27.58 3.82
CA GLY A 39 6.50 -26.78 4.05
C GLY A 39 6.26 -25.30 4.40
N ARG A 40 5.01 -24.88 4.67
CA ARG A 40 4.68 -23.52 5.12
C ARG A 40 3.84 -23.58 6.40
N SER A 41 4.22 -22.82 7.42
CA SER A 41 3.52 -22.76 8.70
C SER A 41 2.71 -21.49 8.82
N ARG A 42 1.44 -21.63 9.23
CA ARG A 42 0.49 -20.53 9.35
C ARG A 42 0.30 -20.15 10.80
N GLN A 43 0.59 -18.92 11.17
CA GLN A 43 0.29 -18.38 12.50
C GLN A 43 -0.27 -16.96 12.34
N PRO A 44 -1.59 -16.80 12.11
CA PRO A 44 -2.22 -15.50 11.97
C PRO A 44 -1.95 -14.64 13.22
N PRO A 45 -1.31 -13.47 13.04
CA PRO A 45 -0.89 -12.60 14.11
C PRO A 45 -1.95 -11.53 14.36
N LEU A 46 -2.11 -11.14 15.62
CA LEU A 46 -2.70 -9.87 16.04
C LEU A 46 -1.61 -9.09 16.77
N ALA A 47 -1.25 -7.91 16.27
CA ALA A 47 -0.25 -7.06 16.90
C ALA A 47 -0.92 -5.88 17.63
N MET A 48 -0.54 -5.68 18.89
CA MET A 48 -0.93 -4.53 19.70
C MET A 48 0.20 -3.51 19.72
N ILE A 49 -0.14 -2.25 19.42
CA ILE A 49 0.80 -1.15 19.26
C ILE A 49 0.31 0.03 20.08
N ALA A 50 1.22 0.76 20.72
CA ALA A 50 0.88 1.98 21.42
C ALA A 50 1.67 3.17 20.88
N ALA A 51 0.99 4.32 20.79
CA ALA A 51 1.66 5.60 20.61
C ALA A 51 2.33 6.02 21.92
N LYS A 52 3.59 6.45 21.83
CA LYS A 52 4.33 7.05 22.94
C LYS A 52 4.03 8.54 23.03
N ASP A 53 4.35 9.12 24.19
CA ASP A 53 4.32 10.57 24.42
C ASP A 53 5.19 11.36 23.42
N ASP A 54 6.18 10.70 22.81
CA ASP A 54 7.09 11.32 21.84
C ASP A 54 6.61 11.20 20.38
N GLY A 55 5.38 10.74 20.17
CA GLY A 55 4.72 10.59 18.87
C GLY A 55 5.08 9.31 18.11
N THR A 56 6.02 8.50 18.60
CA THR A 56 6.42 7.24 17.94
C THR A 56 5.54 6.06 18.33
N LEU A 57 5.40 5.08 17.44
CA LEU A 57 4.69 3.83 17.73
C LEU A 57 5.64 2.78 18.31
N LYS A 58 5.18 2.02 19.31
CA LYS A 58 5.90 0.87 19.89
C LYS A 58 5.01 -0.35 19.93
N PRO A 59 5.47 -1.51 19.43
CA PRO A 59 4.77 -2.76 19.63
C PRO A 59 4.79 -3.16 21.11
N LEU A 60 3.63 -3.50 21.65
CA LEU A 60 3.45 -3.91 23.04
C LEU A 60 3.28 -5.42 23.19
N ALA A 61 2.60 -6.05 22.23
CA ALA A 61 2.39 -7.49 22.22
C ALA A 61 2.09 -7.99 20.80
N ILE A 62 2.37 -9.25 20.56
CA ILE A 62 1.94 -9.99 19.37
C ILE A 62 1.26 -11.26 19.85
N GLU A 63 -0.01 -11.43 19.52
CA GLU A 63 -0.74 -12.67 19.69
C GLU A 63 -0.60 -13.49 18.41
N LEU A 64 -0.14 -14.74 18.50
CA LEU A 64 -0.19 -15.71 17.41
C LEU A 64 -1.30 -16.72 17.69
N SER A 65 -2.28 -16.76 16.80
CA SER A 65 -3.43 -17.66 16.92
C SER A 65 -3.32 -18.84 15.97
N LEU A 66 -3.80 -20.01 16.38
CA LEU A 66 -3.96 -21.20 15.55
C LEU A 66 -5.40 -21.71 15.67
N PRO A 67 -6.00 -22.28 14.60
CA PRO A 67 -7.27 -22.98 14.72
C PRO A 67 -7.20 -24.06 15.80
N ASN A 68 -8.26 -24.23 16.59
CA ASN A 68 -8.27 -25.26 17.62
C ASN A 68 -8.11 -26.65 16.97
N PRO A 69 -7.12 -27.47 17.39
CA PRO A 69 -6.82 -28.77 16.77
C PRO A 69 -7.98 -29.76 16.76
N GLN A 70 -8.97 -29.60 17.65
CA GLN A 70 -10.07 -30.53 17.79
C GLN A 70 -11.19 -30.24 16.78
N ARG A 71 -11.68 -28.99 16.71
CA ARG A 71 -12.69 -28.49 15.75
C ARG A 71 -12.72 -26.96 15.73
N ASP A 72 -13.03 -26.35 14.59
CA ASP A 72 -13.19 -24.90 14.41
C ASP A 72 -14.21 -24.26 15.38
N LYS A 73 -15.25 -25.01 15.78
CA LYS A 73 -16.27 -24.53 16.72
C LYS A 73 -15.72 -24.15 18.11
N TYR A 74 -14.51 -24.62 18.46
CA TYR A 74 -13.85 -24.32 19.73
C TYR A 74 -12.94 -23.08 19.66
N GLY A 75 -12.97 -22.35 18.53
CA GLY A 75 -12.23 -21.10 18.36
C GLY A 75 -10.76 -21.31 18.01
N ALA A 76 -9.93 -20.33 18.36
CA ALA A 76 -8.48 -20.38 18.15
C ALA A 76 -7.73 -20.60 19.46
N THR A 77 -6.62 -21.34 19.41
CA THR A 77 -5.63 -21.41 20.47
C THR A 77 -4.62 -20.29 20.23
N SER A 78 -4.49 -19.37 21.19
CA SER A 78 -3.62 -18.20 21.06
C SER A 78 -2.45 -18.24 22.04
N GLN A 79 -1.31 -17.73 21.62
CA GLN A 79 -0.17 -17.41 22.49
C GLN A 79 0.19 -15.94 22.33
N VAL A 80 0.48 -15.25 23.44
CA VAL A 80 0.83 -13.83 23.45
C VAL A 80 2.31 -13.68 23.77
N PHE A 81 3.00 -12.92 22.92
CA PHE A 81 4.41 -12.61 23.03
C PHE A 81 4.59 -11.12 23.31
N THR A 82 5.51 -10.78 24.20
CA THR A 82 5.81 -9.39 24.58
C THR A 82 7.27 -9.04 24.30
N PRO A 83 7.61 -7.76 24.09
CA PRO A 83 8.97 -7.33 23.83
C PRO A 83 9.97 -7.79 24.90
N SER A 84 11.03 -8.47 24.45
CA SER A 84 12.25 -8.73 25.25
C SER A 84 13.48 -8.44 24.40
N LYS A 85 14.58 -8.03 25.05
CA LYS A 85 15.88 -7.77 24.40
C LYS A 85 16.96 -8.77 24.79
N HIS A 86 16.66 -9.69 25.70
CA HIS A 86 17.66 -10.55 26.33
C HIS A 86 17.23 -12.01 26.25
N GLY A 87 18.23 -12.89 26.23
CA GLY A 87 18.05 -14.33 26.28
C GLY A 87 17.21 -14.87 25.11
N ILE A 88 16.66 -16.05 25.35
CA ILE A 88 15.78 -16.73 24.40
C ILE A 88 14.47 -15.97 24.19
N GLU A 89 13.99 -15.24 25.20
CA GLU A 89 12.78 -14.43 25.12
C GLU A 89 12.93 -13.32 24.07
N GLY A 90 14.12 -12.74 23.91
CA GLY A 90 14.43 -11.81 22.84
C GLY A 90 14.32 -12.47 21.46
N SER A 91 14.86 -13.68 21.30
CA SER A 91 14.77 -14.43 20.05
C SER A 91 13.34 -14.87 19.71
N VAL A 92 12.55 -15.26 20.72
CA VAL A 92 11.12 -15.54 20.59
C VAL A 92 10.36 -14.29 20.15
N TRP A 93 10.68 -13.12 20.71
CA TRP A 93 10.09 -11.85 20.29
C TRP A 93 10.44 -11.48 18.84
N GLU A 94 11.69 -11.74 18.41
CA GLU A 94 12.07 -11.57 16.99
C GLU A 94 11.29 -12.47 16.05
N LEU A 95 11.10 -13.75 16.41
CA LEU A 95 10.26 -14.67 15.64
C LEU A 95 8.80 -14.21 15.60
N ALA A 96 8.24 -13.74 16.73
CA ALA A 96 6.87 -13.24 16.78
C ALA A 96 6.66 -12.08 15.81
N LYS A 97 7.62 -11.15 15.74
CA LYS A 97 7.62 -10.07 14.73
C LYS A 97 7.74 -10.61 13.31
N ALA A 98 8.57 -11.61 13.06
CA ALA A 98 8.67 -12.21 11.73
C ALA A 98 7.33 -12.82 11.27
N TYR A 99 6.59 -13.50 12.14
CA TYR A 99 5.23 -13.99 11.81
C TYR A 99 4.24 -12.87 11.53
N ALA A 100 4.29 -11.79 12.32
CA ALA A 100 3.52 -10.56 12.07
C ALA A 100 3.80 -10.01 10.66
N VAL A 101 5.08 -9.91 10.29
CA VAL A 101 5.49 -9.37 8.99
C VAL A 101 5.20 -10.32 7.83
N VAL A 102 5.29 -11.64 7.99
CA VAL A 102 4.88 -12.61 6.94
C VAL A 102 3.42 -12.39 6.55
N SER A 103 2.58 -12.17 7.55
CA SER A 103 1.16 -11.89 7.35
C SER A 103 0.93 -10.56 6.67
N ASP A 104 1.62 -9.52 7.12
CA ASP A 104 1.59 -8.19 6.51
C ASP A 104 2.07 -8.23 5.05
N SER A 105 3.17 -8.93 4.74
CA SER A 105 3.66 -9.10 3.37
C SER A 105 2.64 -9.78 2.46
N GLY A 106 1.93 -10.80 2.96
CA GLY A 106 0.86 -11.45 2.21
C GLY A 106 -0.34 -10.52 1.95
N TYR A 107 -0.75 -9.77 2.97
CA TYR A 107 -1.85 -8.80 2.85
C TYR A 107 -1.47 -7.63 1.93
N HIS A 108 -0.27 -7.06 2.09
CA HIS A 108 0.27 -6.00 1.26
C HIS A 108 0.25 -6.38 -0.22
N GLN A 109 0.86 -7.51 -0.58
CA GLN A 109 0.98 -7.92 -1.98
C GLN A 109 -0.37 -8.22 -2.62
N LEU A 110 -1.24 -8.96 -1.93
CA LEU A 110 -2.51 -9.43 -2.48
C LEU A 110 -3.61 -8.36 -2.44
N ILE A 111 -3.65 -7.58 -1.37
CA ILE A 111 -4.79 -6.74 -1.04
C ILE A 111 -4.46 -5.28 -1.26
N SER A 112 -3.50 -4.73 -0.51
CA SER A 112 -3.15 -3.32 -0.60
C SER A 112 -2.60 -2.94 -1.98
N HIS A 113 -1.81 -3.83 -2.58
CA HIS A 113 -1.22 -3.65 -3.91
C HIS A 113 -2.09 -4.26 -5.01
N TRP A 114 -2.13 -5.59 -5.16
CA TRP A 114 -2.83 -6.21 -6.29
C TRP A 114 -4.32 -5.87 -6.35
N LEU A 115 -5.10 -6.14 -5.30
CA LEU A 115 -6.54 -5.91 -5.35
C LEU A 115 -6.88 -4.41 -5.43
N ASN A 116 -6.43 -3.63 -4.45
CA ASN A 116 -6.88 -2.26 -4.24
C ASN A 116 -6.29 -1.25 -5.22
N THR A 117 -5.33 -1.63 -6.08
CA THR A 117 -4.83 -0.77 -7.16
C THR A 117 -4.97 -1.44 -8.52
N HIS A 118 -4.27 -2.55 -8.77
CA HIS A 118 -4.23 -3.17 -10.10
C HIS A 118 -5.60 -3.71 -10.54
N ALA A 119 -6.20 -4.59 -9.74
CA ALA A 119 -7.40 -5.32 -10.14
C ALA A 119 -8.63 -4.41 -10.18
N ILE A 120 -8.82 -3.54 -9.18
CA ILE A 120 -9.96 -2.63 -9.16
C ILE A 120 -9.85 -1.53 -10.22
N THR A 121 -8.66 -1.13 -10.66
CA THR A 121 -8.54 -0.05 -11.66
C THR A 121 -8.89 -0.53 -13.07
N GLU A 122 -8.59 -1.79 -13.43
CA GLU A 122 -8.78 -2.32 -14.78
C GLU A 122 -10.22 -2.18 -15.33
N PRO A 123 -11.30 -2.43 -14.56
CA PRO A 123 -12.67 -2.12 -14.97
C PRO A 123 -12.91 -0.67 -15.39
N PHE A 124 -12.33 0.31 -14.69
CA PHE A 124 -12.45 1.74 -15.04
C PHE A 124 -11.83 2.04 -16.39
N ILE A 125 -10.71 1.39 -16.71
CA ILE A 125 -10.01 1.54 -18.00
C ILE A 125 -10.89 1.01 -19.13
N ILE A 126 -11.44 -0.19 -18.94
CA ILE A 126 -12.27 -0.86 -19.94
C ILE A 126 -13.52 -0.03 -20.23
N ALA A 127 -14.27 0.37 -19.20
CA ALA A 127 -15.48 1.17 -19.36
C ALA A 127 -15.17 2.54 -19.99
N THR A 128 -14.08 3.21 -19.58
CA THR A 128 -13.68 4.51 -20.15
C THR A 128 -13.43 4.42 -21.65
N ASN A 129 -12.72 3.39 -22.11
CA ASN A 129 -12.44 3.22 -23.54
C ASN A 129 -13.65 2.77 -24.36
N ARG A 130 -14.64 2.12 -23.72
CA ARG A 130 -15.85 1.62 -24.39
C ARG A 130 -16.96 2.65 -24.50
N GLN A 131 -17.09 3.52 -23.50
CA GLN A 131 -18.24 4.42 -23.36
C GLN A 131 -17.90 5.89 -23.53
N LEU A 132 -16.66 6.31 -23.27
CA LEU A 132 -16.27 7.71 -23.40
C LEU A 132 -15.41 7.91 -24.66
N SER A 133 -15.89 8.74 -25.58
CA SER A 133 -15.14 9.14 -26.76
C SER A 133 -13.79 9.76 -26.38
N VAL A 134 -12.77 9.63 -27.24
CA VAL A 134 -11.47 10.32 -27.05
C VAL A 134 -11.63 11.85 -26.99
N LEU A 135 -12.75 12.39 -27.48
CA LEU A 135 -13.11 13.80 -27.39
C LEU A 135 -13.72 14.18 -26.03
N HIS A 136 -14.29 13.21 -25.31
CA HIS A 136 -15.02 13.41 -24.07
C HIS A 136 -14.09 13.98 -22.98
N PRO A 137 -14.53 15.01 -22.22
CA PRO A 137 -13.69 15.63 -21.20
C PRO A 137 -13.22 14.64 -20.12
N ILE A 138 -14.11 13.76 -19.65
CA ILE A 138 -13.74 12.76 -18.63
C ILE A 138 -12.78 11.69 -19.19
N HIS A 139 -12.85 11.35 -20.48
CA HIS A 139 -11.82 10.51 -21.11
C HIS A 139 -10.47 11.21 -21.04
N LYS A 140 -10.40 12.49 -21.47
CA LYS A 140 -9.17 13.28 -21.44
C LYS A 140 -8.63 13.48 -20.03
N LEU A 141 -9.48 13.55 -19.01
CA LEU A 141 -9.08 13.65 -17.61
C LEU A 141 -8.45 12.36 -17.10
N LEU A 142 -9.12 11.21 -17.31
CA LEU A 142 -8.73 9.94 -16.70
C LEU A 142 -7.67 9.17 -17.49
N HIS A 143 -7.65 9.30 -18.82
CA HIS A 143 -6.79 8.48 -19.69
C HIS A 143 -5.30 8.46 -19.30
N PRO A 144 -4.65 9.59 -18.93
CA PRO A 144 -3.25 9.57 -18.50
C PRO A 144 -2.96 8.65 -17.30
N HIS A 145 -3.96 8.44 -16.44
CA HIS A 145 -3.86 7.63 -15.22
C HIS A 145 -4.03 6.13 -15.49
N PHE A 146 -4.38 5.73 -16.71
CA PHE A 146 -4.63 4.33 -17.09
C PHE A 146 -3.51 3.70 -17.90
N ARG A 147 -2.48 4.49 -18.24
CA ARG A 147 -1.36 4.07 -19.08
C ARG A 147 -0.77 2.75 -18.54
N ASP A 148 -0.46 1.82 -19.44
CA ASP A 148 0.10 0.49 -19.15
C ASP A 148 -0.58 -0.43 -18.10
N THR A 149 -1.63 -0.02 -17.39
CA THR A 149 -2.24 -0.80 -16.30
C THR A 149 -2.82 -2.13 -16.82
N MET A 150 -3.57 -2.11 -17.93
CA MET A 150 -4.07 -3.34 -18.56
C MET A 150 -2.93 -4.27 -19.03
N ASN A 151 -1.84 -3.68 -19.50
CA ASN A 151 -0.70 -4.42 -20.04
C ASN A 151 0.09 -5.11 -18.91
N ILE A 152 0.35 -4.41 -17.79
CA ILE A 152 0.96 -5.04 -16.62
C ILE A 152 0.02 -6.07 -15.98
N ASN A 153 -1.28 -5.80 -15.91
CA ASN A 153 -2.24 -6.77 -15.36
C ASN A 153 -2.33 -8.04 -16.21
N ALA A 154 -2.31 -7.91 -17.55
CA ALA A 154 -2.27 -9.06 -18.44
C ALA A 154 -0.99 -9.90 -18.23
N LEU A 155 0.17 -9.26 -18.11
CA LEU A 155 1.42 -9.94 -17.78
C LEU A 155 1.36 -10.58 -16.39
N ALA A 156 0.84 -9.89 -15.39
CA ALA A 156 0.67 -10.42 -14.04
C ALA A 156 -0.19 -11.68 -14.06
N ARG A 157 -1.33 -11.68 -14.77
CA ARG A 157 -2.18 -12.86 -14.97
C ARG A 157 -1.45 -14.02 -15.64
N GLN A 158 -0.44 -13.76 -16.46
CA GLN A 158 0.28 -14.79 -17.20
C GLN A 158 1.47 -15.38 -16.42
N ILE A 159 2.21 -14.57 -15.66
CA ILE A 159 3.49 -14.99 -15.06
C ILE A 159 3.59 -14.81 -13.53
N LEU A 160 2.75 -13.94 -12.95
CA LEU A 160 2.86 -13.54 -11.55
C LEU A 160 1.82 -14.27 -10.69
N ILE A 161 0.54 -14.08 -11.01
CA ILE A 161 -0.60 -14.53 -10.18
C ILE A 161 -1.28 -15.80 -10.72
N ASN A 162 -0.78 -16.37 -11.81
CA ASN A 162 -1.25 -17.66 -12.32
C ASN A 162 -0.90 -18.80 -11.35
N ALA A 163 -1.56 -19.94 -11.51
CA ALA A 163 -1.20 -21.17 -10.79
C ALA A 163 0.27 -21.54 -11.05
N GLY A 164 1.03 -21.74 -9.98
CA GLY A 164 2.48 -21.96 -10.04
C GLY A 164 3.31 -20.73 -10.44
N GLY A 165 2.69 -19.55 -10.54
CA GLY A 165 3.35 -18.29 -10.83
C GLY A 165 4.22 -17.79 -9.68
N VAL A 166 4.98 -16.72 -9.95
CA VAL A 166 5.99 -16.20 -9.01
C VAL A 166 5.38 -15.83 -7.66
N LEU A 167 4.16 -15.28 -7.63
CA LEU A 167 3.52 -14.86 -6.40
C LEU A 167 3.16 -16.08 -5.51
N GLU A 168 2.52 -17.12 -6.07
CA GLU A 168 2.23 -18.35 -5.30
C GLU A 168 3.51 -19.00 -4.72
N MET A 169 4.60 -18.95 -5.48
CA MET A 169 5.90 -19.46 -5.05
C MET A 169 6.51 -18.65 -3.91
N THR A 170 6.30 -17.33 -3.86
CA THR A 170 7.08 -16.42 -3.00
C THR A 170 6.33 -15.87 -1.80
N ILE A 171 5.00 -15.95 -1.72
CA ILE A 171 4.22 -15.48 -0.56
C ILE A 171 3.48 -16.61 0.15
N PHE A 172 3.32 -16.51 1.48
CA PHE A 172 2.76 -17.54 2.35
C PHE A 172 1.48 -18.22 1.82
N PRO A 173 0.43 -17.51 1.35
CA PRO A 173 -0.85 -18.13 0.95
C PRO A 173 -0.78 -19.15 -0.20
N ALA A 174 0.32 -19.19 -0.98
CA ALA A 174 0.50 -20.13 -2.08
C ALA A 174 -0.69 -20.11 -3.05
N LYS A 175 -1.21 -21.28 -3.45
CA LYS A 175 -2.38 -21.46 -4.31
C LYS A 175 -3.69 -20.82 -3.81
N PHE A 176 -3.74 -20.35 -2.56
CA PHE A 176 -4.93 -19.67 -2.00
C PHE A 176 -4.85 -18.15 -2.10
N SER A 177 -3.79 -17.63 -2.72
CA SER A 177 -3.50 -16.20 -2.89
C SER A 177 -4.67 -15.41 -3.53
N LEU A 178 -5.16 -15.85 -4.68
CA LEU A 178 -6.24 -15.15 -5.37
C LEU A 178 -7.61 -15.37 -4.72
N GLU A 179 -7.86 -16.54 -4.15
CA GLU A 179 -9.07 -16.80 -3.37
C GLU A 179 -9.19 -15.86 -2.17
N MET A 180 -8.07 -15.64 -1.47
CA MET A 180 -8.00 -14.67 -0.37
C MET A 180 -8.37 -13.26 -0.88
N SER A 181 -7.81 -12.82 -2.00
CA SER A 181 -8.11 -11.50 -2.59
C SER A 181 -9.59 -11.37 -2.95
N SER A 182 -10.18 -12.39 -3.58
CA SER A 182 -11.60 -12.45 -3.91
C SER A 182 -12.48 -12.37 -2.64
N ALA A 183 -12.09 -13.06 -1.58
CA ALA A 183 -12.82 -13.01 -0.32
C ALA A 183 -12.74 -11.63 0.37
N ILE A 184 -11.62 -10.89 0.25
CA ILE A 184 -11.54 -9.50 0.71
C ILE A 184 -12.45 -8.60 -0.10
N TYR A 185 -12.46 -8.76 -1.43
CA TYR A 185 -13.19 -7.90 -2.36
C TYR A 185 -14.69 -7.79 -2.01
N LYS A 186 -15.27 -8.83 -1.38
CA LYS A 186 -16.65 -8.78 -0.87
C LYS A 186 -16.91 -7.58 0.07
N ASN A 187 -15.91 -7.17 0.85
CA ASN A 187 -15.98 -6.02 1.77
C ASN A 187 -15.38 -4.74 1.19
N TRP A 188 -14.95 -4.73 -0.07
CA TRP A 188 -14.46 -3.53 -0.73
C TRP A 188 -15.60 -2.54 -0.93
N VAL A 189 -15.30 -1.25 -0.79
CA VAL A 189 -16.27 -0.15 -0.93
C VAL A 189 -15.58 0.98 -1.68
N PHE A 190 -16.13 1.40 -2.82
CA PHE A 190 -15.49 2.37 -3.70
C PHE A 190 -15.26 3.72 -3.02
N ILE A 191 -16.29 4.27 -2.37
CA ILE A 191 -16.20 5.58 -1.71
C ILE A 191 -15.24 5.58 -0.51
N GLU A 192 -14.95 4.42 0.06
CA GLU A 192 -13.97 4.27 1.15
C GLU A 192 -12.53 4.18 0.65
N GLN A 193 -12.31 4.13 -0.68
CA GLN A 193 -10.97 4.28 -1.27
C GLN A 193 -10.51 5.74 -1.27
N ALA A 194 -11.42 6.67 -0.98
CA ALA A 194 -11.06 8.04 -0.68
C ALA A 194 -10.21 8.09 0.59
N LEU A 195 -9.00 8.65 0.50
CA LEU A 195 -8.07 8.72 1.63
C LEU A 195 -8.73 9.25 2.93
N PRO A 196 -9.57 10.30 2.90
CA PRO A 196 -10.31 10.75 4.08
C PRO A 196 -11.20 9.68 4.74
N ALA A 197 -11.96 8.98 3.90
CA ALA A 197 -12.88 7.95 4.34
C ALA A 197 -12.12 6.75 4.89
N ASP A 198 -10.99 6.38 4.27
CA ASP A 198 -10.08 5.35 4.77
C ASP A 198 -9.53 5.69 6.16
N LEU A 199 -9.00 6.91 6.37
CA LEU A 199 -8.44 7.29 7.67
C LEU A 199 -9.47 7.29 8.80
N LEU A 200 -10.69 7.75 8.50
CA LEU A 200 -11.83 7.71 9.42
C LEU A 200 -12.24 6.26 9.72
N LYS A 201 -12.41 5.45 8.67
CA LYS A 201 -12.81 4.03 8.78
C LYS A 201 -11.81 3.24 9.62
N ARG A 202 -10.52 3.47 9.41
CA ARG A 202 -9.44 2.80 10.16
C ARG A 202 -9.30 3.32 11.59
N GLY A 203 -9.98 4.40 11.97
CA GLY A 203 -9.90 4.96 13.32
C GLY A 203 -8.56 5.65 13.60
N VAL A 204 -7.85 6.10 12.56
CA VAL A 204 -6.58 6.85 12.68
C VAL A 204 -6.76 8.36 12.51
N ALA A 205 -7.98 8.79 12.22
CA ALA A 205 -8.42 10.18 12.22
C ALA A 205 -9.83 10.29 12.80
N VAL A 206 -10.18 11.47 13.30
CA VAL A 206 -11.53 11.82 13.78
C VAL A 206 -12.02 13.10 13.11
N PRO A 207 -13.35 13.28 12.93
CA PRO A 207 -13.89 14.54 12.46
C PRO A 207 -13.57 15.67 13.44
N ASP A 208 -13.05 16.79 12.93
CA ASP A 208 -12.74 17.99 13.70
C ASP A 208 -12.86 19.22 12.80
N SER A 209 -13.96 19.96 12.94
CA SER A 209 -14.23 21.16 12.14
C SER A 209 -13.28 22.33 12.44
N SER A 210 -12.52 22.27 13.53
CA SER A 210 -11.50 23.28 13.86
C SER A 210 -10.18 23.06 13.12
N GLN A 211 -9.94 21.84 12.62
CA GLN A 211 -8.78 21.56 11.80
C GLN A 211 -9.00 22.04 10.36
N PRO A 212 -7.96 22.44 9.63
CA PRO A 212 -8.08 23.11 8.32
C PRO A 212 -8.84 22.33 7.22
N HIS A 213 -9.27 21.08 7.48
CA HIS A 213 -9.83 20.12 6.53
C HIS A 213 -10.89 19.20 7.14
N GLY A 214 -11.45 19.57 8.30
CA GLY A 214 -12.51 18.79 8.95
C GLY A 214 -12.06 17.48 9.60
N LEU A 215 -10.76 17.16 9.60
CA LEU A 215 -10.19 15.94 10.19
C LEU A 215 -8.98 16.23 11.09
N LYS A 216 -8.92 15.55 12.23
CA LYS A 216 -7.75 15.49 13.12
C LYS A 216 -7.15 14.08 13.09
N LEU A 217 -5.87 13.98 12.75
CA LEU A 217 -5.13 12.72 12.86
C LEU A 217 -4.88 12.37 14.34
N LEU A 218 -5.04 11.10 14.69
CA LEU A 218 -4.70 10.60 16.04
C LEU A 218 -3.20 10.32 16.19
N ILE A 219 -2.50 10.16 15.06
CA ILE A 219 -1.04 10.07 14.99
C ILE A 219 -0.57 11.30 14.21
N GLU A 220 -0.10 12.33 14.92
CA GLU A 220 0.23 13.63 14.33
C GLU A 220 1.32 13.55 13.26
N ASP A 221 2.35 12.73 13.49
CA ASP A 221 3.42 12.45 12.52
C ASP A 221 3.21 11.07 11.89
N TYR A 222 2.05 10.82 11.28
CA TYR A 222 1.83 9.63 10.44
C TYR A 222 2.23 9.94 9.00
N PRO A 223 3.42 9.52 8.51
CA PRO A 223 3.98 10.10 7.28
C PRO A 223 3.06 9.94 6.04
N PHE A 224 2.47 8.75 5.85
CA PHE A 224 1.48 8.49 4.78
C PHE A 224 0.29 9.43 4.83
N ALA A 225 -0.47 9.42 5.93
CA ALA A 225 -1.60 10.32 6.07
C ALA A 225 -1.18 11.80 6.01
N VAL A 226 -0.03 12.16 6.56
CA VAL A 226 0.41 13.55 6.62
C VAL A 226 0.89 14.07 5.26
N ASP A 227 1.54 13.24 4.44
CA ASP A 227 1.97 13.64 3.10
C ASP A 227 0.83 13.60 2.08
N ASP A 228 -0.14 12.71 2.27
CA ASP A 228 -1.23 12.51 1.32
C ASP A 228 -2.55 13.25 1.65
N LEU A 229 -2.90 13.43 2.92
CA LEU A 229 -4.26 13.88 3.34
C LEU A 229 -4.38 15.39 3.60
N GLU A 230 -4.85 16.16 2.63
CA GLU A 230 -5.51 17.46 2.87
C GLU A 230 -6.86 17.40 2.17
N ILE A 231 -7.95 17.89 2.76
CA ILE A 231 -9.31 17.76 2.21
C ILE A 231 -9.94 19.13 2.10
N VAL A 232 -10.31 19.55 0.90
CA VAL A 232 -11.06 20.80 0.76
C VAL A 232 -12.54 20.47 0.87
N GLY A 233 -13.11 20.71 2.05
CA GLY A 233 -14.56 20.74 2.21
C GLY A 233 -15.15 21.84 1.34
N ILE A 234 -16.04 21.48 0.42
CA ILE A 234 -16.84 22.42 -0.36
C ILE A 234 -17.69 23.25 0.61
N GLY A 235 -17.34 24.53 0.80
CA GLY A 235 -18.08 25.43 1.69
C GLY A 235 -17.43 26.80 1.93
N VAL A 236 -17.44 27.66 0.92
CA VAL A 236 -17.64 29.14 1.00
C VAL A 236 -16.84 29.93 2.07
N LEU A 237 -15.84 30.69 1.59
CA LEU A 237 -15.20 31.91 2.16
C LEU A 237 -14.23 31.79 3.37
N ASN A 238 -12.91 31.69 3.10
CA ASN A 238 -11.88 32.50 3.79
C ASN A 238 -10.50 32.43 3.09
N PRO A 239 -9.74 33.53 2.91
CA PRO A 239 -8.51 33.55 2.11
C PRO A 239 -7.19 33.42 2.89
N LEU A 240 -7.19 32.95 4.13
CA LEU A 240 -5.98 32.71 4.91
C LEU A 240 -6.00 31.27 5.43
N TRP A 241 -4.83 30.63 5.55
CA TRP A 241 -4.56 29.21 5.87
C TRP A 241 -4.64 28.22 4.69
N ARG A 242 -3.50 27.87 4.07
CA ARG A 242 -3.42 26.65 3.23
C ARG A 242 -2.05 25.98 3.35
N SER A 243 -2.04 24.67 3.65
CA SER A 243 -0.80 23.94 3.89
C SER A 243 -0.72 22.53 3.28
N TRP A 244 -0.47 22.38 1.97
CA TRP A 244 -1.40 21.76 1.00
C TRP A 244 -0.89 20.30 0.80
N LYS A 245 -1.72 19.28 0.53
CA LYS A 245 -1.30 17.86 0.30
C LYS A 245 -1.95 17.25 -0.96
N ILE A 246 -1.62 15.99 -1.28
CA ILE A 246 -1.82 15.38 -2.61
C ILE A 246 -3.28 15.09 -2.96
N TRP A 247 -4.07 14.51 -2.04
CA TRP A 247 -5.50 14.28 -2.25
C TRP A 247 -6.22 15.59 -2.61
N SER A 248 -6.05 16.65 -1.80
CA SER A 248 -6.63 17.97 -2.08
C SER A 248 -6.18 18.57 -3.41
N ALA A 249 -4.90 18.38 -3.79
CA ALA A 249 -4.41 18.89 -5.06
C ALA A 249 -5.12 18.20 -6.23
N ILE A 250 -5.33 16.88 -6.15
CA ILE A 250 -6.09 16.10 -7.13
C ILE A 250 -7.55 16.56 -7.13
N GLU A 251 -8.19 16.62 -5.96
CA GLU A 251 -9.60 17.03 -5.81
C GLU A 251 -9.84 18.44 -6.37
N THR A 252 -8.97 19.40 -6.06
CA THR A 252 -9.05 20.77 -6.59
C THR A 252 -8.87 20.79 -8.11
N TRP A 253 -7.91 20.03 -8.64
CA TRP A 253 -7.71 19.90 -10.07
C TRP A 253 -8.95 19.34 -10.78
N VAL A 254 -9.50 18.24 -10.24
CA VAL A 254 -10.70 17.59 -10.78
C VAL A 254 -11.91 18.51 -10.69
N ASP A 255 -12.12 19.20 -9.57
CA ASP A 255 -13.24 20.12 -9.40
C ASP A 255 -13.17 21.31 -10.36
N GLU A 256 -11.99 21.93 -10.52
CA GLU A 256 -11.78 23.01 -11.49
C GLU A 256 -12.03 22.53 -12.93
N TYR A 257 -11.57 21.31 -13.27
CA TYR A 257 -11.77 20.70 -14.58
C TYR A 257 -13.25 20.36 -14.85
N CYS A 258 -13.90 19.65 -13.93
CA CYS A 258 -15.30 19.25 -14.04
C CYS A 258 -16.24 20.45 -14.01
N SER A 259 -15.94 21.49 -13.23
CA SER A 259 -16.74 22.73 -13.18
C SER A 259 -16.76 23.49 -14.51
N PHE A 260 -15.70 23.36 -15.32
CA PHE A 260 -15.65 23.96 -16.65
C PHE A 260 -16.60 23.26 -17.64
N TYR A 261 -16.57 21.93 -17.71
CA TYR A 261 -17.40 21.17 -18.66
C TYR A 261 -18.83 20.94 -18.17
N TYR A 262 -19.04 20.89 -16.85
CA TYR A 262 -20.33 20.63 -16.21
C TYR A 262 -20.66 21.74 -15.18
N PRO A 263 -21.01 22.96 -15.64
CA PRO A 263 -21.40 24.06 -14.76
C PRO A 263 -22.67 23.75 -13.94
N THR A 264 -23.54 22.86 -14.42
CA THR A 264 -24.78 22.47 -13.75
C THR A 264 -24.91 20.94 -13.65
N ASN A 265 -25.63 20.47 -12.63
CA ASN A 265 -25.92 19.04 -12.46
C ASN A 265 -26.78 18.46 -13.59
N ASP A 266 -27.56 19.28 -14.29
CA ASP A 266 -28.39 18.79 -15.38
C ASP A 266 -27.56 18.34 -16.59
N LEU A 267 -26.41 18.98 -16.84
CA LEU A 267 -25.46 18.54 -17.88
C LEU A 267 -24.88 17.15 -17.58
N ILE A 268 -24.65 16.82 -16.30
CA ILE A 268 -24.22 15.47 -15.87
C ILE A 268 -25.30 14.44 -16.18
N LYS A 269 -26.56 14.75 -15.86
CA LYS A 269 -27.70 13.83 -16.08
C LYS A 269 -28.00 13.61 -17.57
N SER A 270 -27.81 14.63 -18.39
CA SER A 270 -28.07 14.57 -19.84
C SER A 270 -26.92 13.97 -20.65
N ASP A 271 -25.73 13.80 -20.06
CA ASP A 271 -24.56 13.25 -20.73
C ASP A 271 -24.67 11.73 -20.87
N ILE A 272 -25.09 11.29 -22.06
CA ILE A 272 -25.34 9.87 -22.33
C ILE A 272 -24.07 9.01 -22.28
N GLU A 273 -22.90 9.56 -22.66
CA GLU A 273 -21.63 8.83 -22.60
C GLU A 273 -21.23 8.63 -21.14
N LEU A 274 -21.32 9.69 -20.33
CA LEU A 274 -21.02 9.63 -18.90
C LEU A 274 -21.96 8.68 -18.13
N GLN A 275 -23.26 8.73 -18.41
CA GLN A 275 -24.23 7.84 -17.78
C GLN A 275 -24.00 6.37 -18.19
N SER A 276 -23.70 6.12 -19.47
CA SER A 276 -23.40 4.76 -19.97
C SER A 276 -22.08 4.24 -19.40
N TRP A 277 -21.05 5.09 -19.29
CA TRP A 277 -19.77 4.79 -18.66
C TRP A 277 -19.94 4.34 -17.22
N TRP A 278 -20.65 5.14 -16.42
CA TRP A 278 -20.85 4.83 -15.01
C TRP A 278 -21.73 3.59 -14.80
N MET A 279 -22.74 3.42 -15.65
CA MET A 279 -23.60 2.24 -15.64
C MET A 279 -22.80 0.97 -15.93
N GLU A 280 -22.08 0.91 -17.06
CA GLU A 280 -21.27 -0.28 -17.42
C GLU A 280 -20.19 -0.58 -16.38
N LEU A 281 -19.53 0.46 -15.85
CA LEU A 281 -18.59 0.29 -14.75
C LEU A 281 -19.22 -0.44 -13.56
N ARG A 282 -20.40 0.00 -13.10
CA ARG A 282 -21.06 -0.56 -11.93
C ARG A 282 -21.65 -1.95 -12.21
N THR A 283 -22.31 -2.15 -13.34
CA THR A 283 -23.08 -3.38 -13.62
C THR A 283 -22.25 -4.50 -14.23
N GLU A 284 -21.22 -4.16 -15.02
CA GLU A 284 -20.34 -5.13 -15.68
C GLU A 284 -18.95 -5.12 -15.06
N GLY A 285 -18.31 -3.95 -14.93
CA GLY A 285 -16.95 -3.82 -14.45
C GLY A 285 -16.74 -4.32 -13.02
N HIS A 286 -17.58 -3.82 -12.10
CA HIS A 286 -17.68 -4.28 -10.71
C HIS A 286 -19.01 -5.01 -10.47
N GLY A 287 -19.47 -5.80 -11.45
CA GLY A 287 -20.82 -6.39 -11.48
C GLY A 287 -21.22 -7.24 -10.28
N ASP A 288 -20.26 -7.88 -9.62
CA ASP A 288 -20.47 -8.62 -8.36
C ASP A 288 -20.99 -7.74 -7.21
N LYS A 289 -20.80 -6.42 -7.32
CA LYS A 289 -21.13 -5.41 -6.32
C LYS A 289 -22.05 -4.32 -6.87
N LYS A 290 -22.73 -4.57 -7.99
CA LYS A 290 -23.59 -3.61 -8.68
C LYS A 290 -24.76 -3.09 -7.83
N ASP A 291 -25.24 -3.90 -6.89
CA ASP A 291 -26.44 -3.66 -6.08
C ASP A 291 -26.11 -2.97 -4.74
N GLU A 292 -24.84 -2.67 -4.49
CA GLU A 292 -24.40 -2.03 -3.25
C GLU A 292 -24.86 -0.55 -3.18
N PRO A 293 -25.38 -0.08 -2.03
CA PRO A 293 -26.03 1.22 -1.92
C PRO A 293 -25.05 2.42 -1.89
N TRP A 294 -23.76 2.16 -1.73
CA TRP A 294 -22.73 3.21 -1.61
C TRP A 294 -22.21 3.69 -2.96
N TRP A 295 -22.64 3.11 -4.08
CA TRP A 295 -22.28 3.62 -5.41
C TRP A 295 -22.88 5.02 -5.62
N PRO A 296 -22.08 6.03 -5.98
CA PRO A 296 -22.61 7.31 -6.46
C PRO A 296 -23.65 7.11 -7.56
N GLU A 297 -24.71 7.93 -7.57
CA GLU A 297 -25.75 7.85 -8.61
C GLU A 297 -25.30 8.51 -9.92
N MET A 298 -24.20 9.27 -9.87
CA MET A 298 -23.65 10.04 -11.00
C MET A 298 -24.67 11.04 -11.57
N LYS A 299 -25.34 11.79 -10.68
CA LYS A 299 -26.34 12.82 -11.06
C LYS A 299 -25.88 14.24 -10.76
N THR A 300 -24.80 14.38 -10.00
CA THR A 300 -24.28 15.68 -9.56
C THR A 300 -22.81 15.84 -9.90
N ARG A 301 -22.35 17.09 -10.05
CA ARG A 301 -20.93 17.37 -10.22
C ARG A 301 -20.10 16.88 -9.03
N ALA A 302 -20.63 17.00 -7.80
CA ALA A 302 -19.93 16.53 -6.61
C ALA A 302 -19.63 15.03 -6.66
N GLU A 303 -20.60 14.22 -7.11
CA GLU A 303 -20.39 12.77 -7.30
C GLU A 303 -19.36 12.49 -8.40
N LEU A 304 -19.41 13.20 -9.52
CA LEU A 304 -18.41 13.06 -10.59
C LEU A 304 -17.01 13.42 -10.10
N THR A 305 -16.88 14.58 -9.45
CA THR A 305 -15.61 15.06 -8.89
C THR A 305 -15.04 14.05 -7.89
N LEU A 306 -15.85 13.53 -6.98
CA LEU A 306 -15.43 12.53 -6.00
C LEU A 306 -14.96 11.25 -6.70
N SER A 307 -15.77 10.71 -7.62
CA SER A 307 -15.44 9.47 -8.35
C SER A 307 -14.14 9.60 -9.15
N CYS A 308 -13.97 10.70 -9.90
CA CYS A 308 -12.73 10.95 -10.65
C CYS A 308 -11.53 11.16 -9.71
N THR A 309 -11.72 11.84 -8.58
CA THR A 309 -10.66 12.02 -7.57
C THR A 309 -10.21 10.68 -7.00
N ILE A 310 -11.14 9.79 -6.64
CA ILE A 310 -10.83 8.44 -6.16
C ILE A 310 -10.04 7.65 -7.21
N ILE A 311 -10.50 7.66 -8.47
CA ILE A 311 -9.85 6.92 -9.56
C ILE A 311 -8.40 7.42 -9.76
N ILE A 312 -8.21 8.75 -9.81
CA ILE A 312 -6.88 9.35 -9.97
C ILE A 312 -5.99 9.07 -8.76
N TRP A 313 -6.54 9.19 -7.55
CA TRP A 313 -5.83 8.88 -6.30
C TRP A 313 -5.34 7.43 -6.27
N VAL A 314 -6.20 6.47 -6.60
CA VAL A 314 -5.86 5.06 -6.59
C VAL A 314 -4.79 4.72 -7.63
N ALA A 315 -4.97 5.22 -8.86
CA ALA A 315 -4.08 4.93 -9.97
C ALA A 315 -2.72 5.64 -9.89
N SER A 316 -2.58 6.68 -9.05
CA SER A 316 -1.33 7.40 -8.86
C SER A 316 -0.79 7.25 -7.43
N ALA A 317 -1.34 8.03 -6.50
CA ALA A 317 -0.76 8.20 -5.19
C ALA A 317 -0.83 6.95 -4.31
N LEU A 318 -1.97 6.26 -4.28
CA LEU A 318 -2.10 5.03 -3.53
C LEU A 318 -1.19 3.93 -4.08
N HIS A 319 -1.22 3.69 -5.40
CA HIS A 319 -0.35 2.72 -6.06
C HIS A 319 1.12 2.99 -5.76
N ALA A 320 1.56 4.24 -5.91
CA ALA A 320 2.95 4.59 -5.64
C ALA A 320 3.36 4.29 -4.19
N ALA A 321 2.50 4.64 -3.24
CA ALA A 321 2.75 4.42 -1.81
C ALA A 321 2.93 2.93 -1.46
N VAL A 322 2.19 2.03 -2.13
CA VAL A 322 2.30 0.58 -1.90
C VAL A 322 3.29 -0.13 -2.82
N ASN A 323 3.69 0.48 -3.94
CA ASN A 323 4.53 -0.18 -4.95
C ASN A 323 6.02 0.14 -4.80
N PHE A 324 6.42 1.41 -4.83
CA PHE A 324 7.85 1.79 -4.95
C PHE A 324 8.65 1.61 -3.66
N GLY A 325 7.96 1.38 -2.54
CA GLY A 325 8.57 1.01 -1.27
C GLY A 325 8.96 -0.48 -1.17
N GLN A 326 8.56 -1.32 -2.12
CA GLN A 326 8.77 -2.78 -2.03
C GLN A 326 10.24 -3.16 -1.86
N TYR A 327 11.12 -2.90 -2.82
CA TYR A 327 12.54 -3.24 -2.70
C TYR A 327 13.28 -2.46 -1.60
N PRO A 328 13.06 -1.14 -1.42
CA PRO A 328 13.69 -0.39 -0.34
C PRO A 328 13.46 -0.97 1.06
N TYR A 329 12.28 -1.54 1.33
CA TYR A 329 11.98 -2.19 2.60
C TYR A 329 12.17 -3.72 2.58
N ALA A 330 11.97 -4.39 1.44
CA ALA A 330 11.98 -5.85 1.34
C ALA A 330 13.23 -6.45 0.65
N GLY A 331 14.13 -5.61 0.15
CA GLY A 331 15.41 -6.04 -0.43
C GLY A 331 16.32 -6.73 0.60
N PHE A 332 16.16 -6.39 1.89
CA PHE A 332 16.66 -7.18 3.00
C PHE A 332 15.55 -8.04 3.59
N LEU A 333 15.44 -9.28 3.11
CA LEU A 333 14.27 -10.11 3.40
C LEU A 333 14.00 -10.42 4.89
N PRO A 334 14.99 -10.49 5.82
CA PRO A 334 14.69 -10.58 7.24
C PRO A 334 13.82 -9.44 7.78
N ASN A 335 13.83 -8.26 7.14
CA ASN A 335 12.96 -7.14 7.47
C ASN A 335 11.52 -7.32 6.94
N ARG A 336 11.35 -8.03 5.82
CA ARG A 336 10.05 -8.31 5.17
C ARG A 336 9.96 -9.76 4.72
N PRO A 337 9.96 -10.73 5.65
CA PRO A 337 9.78 -12.12 5.29
C PRO A 337 8.40 -12.31 4.64
N THR A 338 8.33 -13.18 3.63
CA THR A 338 7.13 -13.44 2.84
C THR A 338 6.54 -14.82 3.11
N ILE A 339 7.32 -15.73 3.70
CA ILE A 339 6.95 -17.10 4.04
C ILE A 339 7.49 -17.42 5.45
N SER A 340 6.66 -18.05 6.27
CA SER A 340 7.07 -18.81 7.45
C SER A 340 7.03 -20.31 7.16
N ARG A 341 8.10 -21.04 7.51
CA ARG A 341 8.29 -22.48 7.24
C ARG A 341 8.18 -23.37 8.48
N ARG A 342 8.18 -22.76 9.67
CA ARG A 342 8.00 -23.44 10.96
C ARG A 342 7.02 -22.68 11.83
N PHE A 343 6.44 -23.38 12.79
CA PHE A 343 5.71 -22.76 13.90
C PHE A 343 6.69 -22.24 14.95
N MET A 344 6.21 -21.35 15.83
CA MET A 344 6.94 -20.92 17.00
C MET A 344 7.49 -22.15 17.76
N PRO A 345 8.80 -22.22 18.05
CA PRO A 345 9.37 -23.33 18.82
C PRO A 345 8.81 -23.38 20.25
N GLU A 346 8.47 -24.58 20.72
CA GLU A 346 7.96 -24.80 22.08
C GLU A 346 9.09 -25.25 23.03
N PRO A 347 9.07 -24.83 24.31
CA PRO A 347 10.07 -25.25 25.30
C PRO A 347 10.25 -26.77 25.37
N GLY A 348 11.51 -27.22 25.42
CA GLY A 348 11.87 -28.66 25.45
C GLY A 348 11.92 -29.34 24.07
N THR A 349 11.66 -28.63 22.98
CA THR A 349 11.82 -29.15 21.61
C THR A 349 13.24 -28.92 21.06
N PRO A 350 13.70 -29.71 20.08
CA PRO A 350 14.98 -29.46 19.39
C PRO A 350 15.05 -28.10 18.69
N ASP A 351 13.92 -27.60 18.17
CA ASP A 351 13.85 -26.27 17.53
C ASP A 351 14.03 -25.15 18.57
N TYR A 352 13.54 -25.33 19.80
CA TYR A 352 13.74 -24.36 20.89
C TYR A 352 15.18 -24.36 21.39
N ALA A 353 15.82 -25.53 21.48
CA ALA A 353 17.25 -25.63 21.77
C ALA A 353 18.12 -25.00 20.65
N GLU A 354 17.72 -25.12 19.37
CA GLU A 354 18.37 -24.39 18.27
C GLU A 354 18.20 -22.88 18.40
N LEU A 355 17.01 -22.40 18.80
CA LEU A 355 16.76 -20.98 19.04
C LEU A 355 17.64 -20.43 20.17
N GLU A 356 17.84 -21.20 21.23
CA GLU A 356 18.69 -20.82 22.37
C GLU A 356 20.18 -20.75 21.99
N THR A 357 20.65 -21.77 21.26
CA THR A 357 22.08 -21.92 20.94
C THR A 357 22.51 -21.16 19.69
N ASN A 358 21.63 -20.98 18.72
CA ASN A 358 21.91 -20.30 17.45
C ASN A 358 20.64 -19.59 16.90
N PRO A 359 20.26 -18.44 17.50
CA PRO A 359 19.04 -17.74 17.18
C PRO A 359 18.97 -17.26 15.72
N GLU A 360 20.10 -16.86 15.12
CA GLU A 360 20.15 -16.44 13.72
C GLU A 360 19.82 -17.58 12.77
N LYS A 361 20.38 -18.77 13.01
CA LYS A 361 20.08 -19.97 12.23
C LYS A 361 18.62 -20.38 12.39
N ALA A 362 18.08 -20.35 13.62
CA ALA A 362 16.68 -20.65 13.88
C ALA A 362 15.75 -19.66 13.14
N PHE A 363 16.08 -18.36 13.17
CA PHE A 363 15.36 -17.32 12.45
C PHE A 363 15.37 -17.56 10.93
N LEU A 364 16.54 -17.73 10.34
CA LEU A 364 16.70 -17.98 8.89
C LEU A 364 16.06 -19.30 8.44
N ARG A 365 16.01 -20.32 9.31
CA ARG A 365 15.28 -21.57 9.04
C ARG A 365 13.77 -21.41 9.13
N THR A 366 13.29 -20.42 9.87
CA THR A 366 11.87 -20.13 10.06
C THR A 366 11.31 -19.26 8.94
N ILE A 367 12.01 -18.20 8.53
CA ILE A 367 11.54 -17.30 7.47
C ILE A 367 11.78 -17.86 6.06
N THR A 368 11.50 -17.07 5.02
CA THR A 368 11.66 -17.42 3.60
C THR A 368 13.02 -18.04 3.30
N SER A 369 13.03 -19.15 2.55
CA SER A 369 14.28 -19.85 2.19
C SER A 369 15.08 -19.09 1.13
N GLN A 370 16.39 -19.34 1.07
CA GLN A 370 17.32 -18.65 0.16
C GLN A 370 16.84 -18.61 -1.31
N PHE A 371 16.35 -19.73 -1.85
CA PHE A 371 15.83 -19.76 -3.22
C PHE A 371 14.63 -18.84 -3.42
N HIS A 372 13.65 -18.88 -2.52
CA HIS A 372 12.48 -18.00 -2.58
C HIS A 372 12.85 -16.54 -2.31
N THR A 373 13.88 -16.30 -1.49
CA THR A 373 14.45 -14.97 -1.25
C THR A 373 14.99 -14.37 -2.53
N LEU A 374 15.79 -15.13 -3.28
CA LEU A 374 16.36 -14.64 -4.53
C LEU A 374 15.25 -14.24 -5.51
N LEU A 375 14.25 -15.12 -5.66
CA LEU A 375 13.11 -14.87 -6.55
C LEU A 375 12.29 -13.64 -6.11
N GLY A 376 11.97 -13.52 -4.82
CA GLY A 376 11.19 -12.41 -4.27
C GLY A 376 11.93 -11.07 -4.31
N VAL A 377 13.22 -11.04 -4.00
CA VAL A 377 14.04 -9.82 -4.05
C VAL A 377 14.20 -9.36 -5.51
N SER A 378 14.48 -10.27 -6.46
CA SER A 378 14.54 -9.90 -7.88
C SER A 378 13.21 -9.36 -8.41
N LEU A 379 12.08 -9.94 -7.98
CA LEU A 379 10.75 -9.43 -8.32
C LEU A 379 10.52 -8.02 -7.75
N THR A 380 10.72 -7.84 -6.45
CA THR A 380 10.49 -6.53 -5.80
C THR A 380 11.42 -5.44 -6.35
N GLU A 381 12.67 -5.77 -6.68
CA GLU A 381 13.61 -4.85 -7.34
C GLU A 381 13.06 -4.37 -8.67
N MET A 382 12.52 -5.31 -9.45
CA MET A 382 11.94 -5.01 -10.74
C MET A 382 10.73 -4.08 -10.61
N LEU A 383 9.80 -4.41 -9.72
CA LEU A 383 8.56 -3.64 -9.55
C LEU A 383 8.81 -2.24 -8.95
N SER A 384 9.93 -2.05 -8.24
CA SER A 384 10.26 -0.78 -7.57
C SER A 384 11.08 0.22 -8.39
N ARG A 385 11.58 -0.19 -9.56
CA ARG A 385 12.32 0.72 -10.46
C ARG A 385 11.35 1.58 -11.26
N HIS A 386 11.74 2.77 -11.69
CA HIS A 386 10.96 3.65 -12.57
C HIS A 386 11.41 3.54 -14.03
N GLY A 387 10.48 3.70 -14.97
CA GLY A 387 10.78 3.77 -16.40
C GLY A 387 11.45 5.10 -16.75
N SER A 388 12.34 5.12 -17.75
CA SER A 388 12.99 6.37 -18.20
C SER A 388 12.05 7.35 -18.90
N ASP A 389 10.88 6.88 -19.33
CA ASP A 389 9.81 7.60 -20.02
C ASP A 389 8.51 7.59 -19.19
N GLU A 390 8.65 7.46 -17.88
CA GLU A 390 7.56 7.55 -16.95
C GLU A 390 6.90 8.93 -17.02
N VAL A 391 5.58 8.97 -16.85
CA VAL A 391 4.81 10.23 -16.81
C VAL A 391 4.30 10.40 -15.39
N TYR A 392 4.81 11.41 -14.69
CA TYR A 392 4.54 11.64 -13.27
C TYR A 392 3.30 12.49 -13.05
N LEU A 393 2.76 12.45 -11.82
CA LEU A 393 1.53 13.18 -11.50
C LEU A 393 1.70 14.68 -11.81
N GLY A 394 0.72 15.25 -12.51
CA GLY A 394 0.79 16.63 -13.01
C GLY A 394 1.66 16.82 -14.25
N GLN A 395 2.01 15.74 -14.95
CA GLN A 395 2.59 15.76 -16.29
C GLN A 395 1.65 15.08 -17.31
N ARG A 396 1.85 15.38 -18.59
CA ARG A 396 1.19 14.69 -19.72
C ARG A 396 2.19 14.48 -20.84
N GLU A 397 1.99 13.43 -21.62
CA GLU A 397 2.86 13.11 -22.77
C GLU A 397 2.86 14.22 -23.82
N THR A 398 1.70 14.83 -24.06
CA THR A 398 1.53 15.90 -25.04
C THR A 398 0.99 17.17 -24.38
N PRO A 399 1.58 18.34 -24.62
CA PRO A 399 1.08 19.62 -24.11
C PRO A 399 -0.26 20.02 -24.75
N GLU A 400 -0.52 19.61 -25.99
CA GLU A 400 -1.72 19.95 -26.79
C GLU A 400 -2.88 18.93 -26.62
N TRP A 401 -2.98 18.27 -25.48
CA TRP A 401 -4.04 17.28 -25.20
C TRP A 401 -5.47 17.85 -25.21
N THR A 402 -5.62 19.18 -25.13
CA THR A 402 -6.87 19.90 -25.37
C THR A 402 -6.58 21.31 -25.91
N SER A 403 -7.51 21.87 -26.67
CA SER A 403 -7.51 23.28 -27.09
C SER A 403 -8.09 24.23 -26.03
N ASP A 404 -8.71 23.69 -24.99
CA ASP A 404 -9.43 24.47 -23.99
C ASP A 404 -8.47 25.16 -23.00
N VAL A 405 -8.40 26.49 -23.09
CA VAL A 405 -7.44 27.31 -22.33
C VAL A 405 -7.63 27.18 -20.81
N GLN A 406 -8.88 27.10 -20.33
CA GLN A 406 -9.18 27.05 -18.90
C GLN A 406 -8.70 25.74 -18.25
N PRO A 407 -9.01 24.54 -18.78
CA PRO A 407 -8.39 23.28 -18.38
C PRO A 407 -6.86 23.26 -18.44
N LEU A 408 -6.24 23.82 -19.48
CA LEU A 408 -4.78 23.91 -19.56
C LEU A 408 -4.20 24.76 -18.42
N ASN A 409 -4.84 25.88 -18.07
CA ASN A 409 -4.43 26.73 -16.96
C ASN A 409 -4.62 26.05 -15.60
N ALA A 410 -5.74 25.35 -15.40
CA ALA A 410 -5.98 24.55 -14.21
C ALA A 410 -4.93 23.44 -14.05
N PHE A 411 -4.53 22.79 -15.14
CA PHE A 411 -3.50 21.74 -15.11
C PHE A 411 -2.11 22.32 -14.76
N ARG A 412 -1.77 23.51 -15.26
CA ARG A 412 -0.54 24.22 -14.86
C ARG A 412 -0.54 24.55 -13.37
N ARG A 413 -1.67 25.05 -12.82
CA ARG A 413 -1.81 25.29 -11.38
C ARG A 413 -1.63 24.01 -10.58
N PHE A 414 -2.21 22.90 -11.03
CA PHE A 414 -2.01 21.58 -10.41
C PHE A 414 -0.54 21.17 -10.42
N GLY A 415 0.17 21.34 -11.54
CA GLY A 415 1.61 21.05 -11.64
C GLY A 415 2.46 21.89 -10.68
N THR A 416 2.28 23.22 -10.68
CA THR A 416 2.95 24.13 -9.72
C THR A 416 2.64 23.72 -8.29
N LYS A 417 1.41 23.25 -8.06
CA LYS A 417 0.98 22.86 -6.74
C LYS A 417 1.69 21.64 -6.19
N LEU A 418 1.88 20.63 -7.03
CA LEU A 418 2.64 19.44 -6.68
C LEU A 418 4.10 19.78 -6.35
N GLU A 419 4.73 20.71 -7.08
CA GLU A 419 6.10 21.17 -6.78
C GLU A 419 6.20 21.83 -5.39
N GLU A 420 5.19 22.60 -4.98
CA GLU A 420 5.14 23.17 -3.64
C GLU A 420 4.96 22.10 -2.55
N ILE A 421 4.15 21.08 -2.82
CA ILE A 421 3.94 19.94 -1.93
C ILE A 421 5.25 19.18 -1.74
N GLU A 422 5.97 18.91 -2.82
CA GLU A 422 7.28 18.24 -2.79
C GLU A 422 8.27 18.97 -1.87
N LYS A 423 8.40 20.30 -2.01
CA LYS A 423 9.26 21.13 -1.16
C LYS A 423 8.89 21.01 0.32
N LYS A 424 7.59 20.95 0.64
CA LYS A 424 7.11 20.75 2.01
C LYS A 424 7.40 19.36 2.54
N ILE A 425 7.28 18.32 1.72
CA ILE A 425 7.65 16.94 2.09
C ILE A 425 9.14 16.88 2.38
N ILE A 426 9.99 17.46 1.53
CA ILE A 426 11.44 17.56 1.78
C ILE A 426 11.72 18.30 3.09
N GLY A 427 11.03 19.42 3.34
CA GLY A 427 11.14 20.17 4.59
C GLY A 427 10.80 19.31 5.82
N ARG A 428 9.66 18.60 5.79
CA ARG A 428 9.24 17.69 6.86
C ARG A 428 10.20 16.53 7.06
N ASN A 429 10.70 15.95 5.97
CA ASN A 429 11.69 14.88 6.02
C ASN A 429 13.00 15.34 6.65
N ASN A 430 13.34 16.62 6.58
CA ASN A 430 14.52 17.21 7.23
C ASN A 430 14.25 17.73 8.65
N ASP A 431 12.99 17.79 9.09
CA ASP A 431 12.64 18.22 10.44
C ASP A 431 12.92 17.11 11.46
N LYS A 432 13.92 17.31 12.32
CA LYS A 432 14.33 16.35 13.34
C LYS A 432 13.28 16.12 14.43
N ARG A 433 12.25 16.98 14.52
CA ARG A 433 11.12 16.81 15.44
C ARG A 433 10.15 15.74 14.96
N LEU A 434 10.07 15.51 13.65
CA LEU A 434 9.21 14.50 13.02
C LEU A 434 9.93 13.15 12.99
N LYS A 435 9.77 12.39 14.07
CA LYS A 435 10.52 11.16 14.34
C LYS A 435 10.06 9.96 13.52
N ASN A 436 8.83 9.92 13.04
CA ASN A 436 8.30 8.76 12.30
C ASN A 436 8.71 8.79 10.82
N ARG A 437 9.28 9.89 10.32
CA ARG A 437 9.73 10.03 8.93
C ARG A 437 11.08 9.39 8.65
N ARG A 438 11.87 9.15 9.69
CA ARG A 438 13.18 8.49 9.63
C ARG A 438 13.27 7.45 10.74
N GLY A 439 13.57 6.20 10.38
CA GLY A 439 13.83 5.15 11.36
C GLY A 439 15.04 5.47 12.26
N LEU A 440 15.24 4.63 13.28
CA LEU A 440 16.34 4.74 14.26
C LEU A 440 17.74 4.86 13.60
N LEU A 441 17.92 4.32 12.39
CA LEU A 441 19.16 4.36 11.63
C LEU A 441 19.10 5.40 10.51
N ARG A 442 19.34 6.67 10.86
CA ARG A 442 19.29 7.84 9.97
C ARG A 442 20.15 7.74 8.69
N SER A 443 21.15 6.87 8.67
CA SER A 443 22.07 6.66 7.54
C SER A 443 21.68 5.48 6.64
N LEU A 444 20.75 4.62 7.05
CA LEU A 444 20.42 3.36 6.37
C LEU A 444 18.93 3.20 6.05
N THR A 445 18.05 3.89 6.78
CA THR A 445 16.61 3.88 6.50
C THR A 445 16.30 4.95 5.45
N PRO A 446 15.77 4.60 4.26
CA PRO A 446 15.26 5.61 3.34
C PRO A 446 14.19 6.43 4.07
N CYS A 447 14.24 7.75 3.93
CA CYS A 447 13.16 8.60 4.46
C CYS A 447 11.85 8.12 3.83
N TYR A 448 10.76 8.15 4.60
CA TYR A 448 9.46 8.04 3.98
C TYR A 448 9.34 9.12 2.91
N THR A 449 9.19 8.72 1.65
CA THR A 449 9.25 9.66 0.55
C THR A 449 8.16 9.36 -0.45
N LEU A 450 7.19 10.25 -0.46
CA LEU A 450 6.14 10.39 -1.45
C LEU A 450 6.44 11.68 -2.24
N MET A 451 7.26 11.65 -3.29
CA MET A 451 7.56 12.86 -4.09
C MET A 451 6.83 12.86 -5.44
N PRO A 452 6.17 13.96 -5.83
CA PRO A 452 5.42 14.03 -7.09
C PRO A 452 6.28 14.12 -8.36
N ARG A 453 7.59 14.41 -8.27
CA ARG A 453 8.50 14.46 -9.43
C ARG A 453 9.92 14.00 -9.09
N VAL A 454 10.68 13.63 -10.14
CA VAL A 454 12.15 13.54 -10.13
C VAL A 454 12.73 14.95 -10.12
N THR A 455 13.45 15.33 -9.08
CA THR A 455 14.57 16.27 -9.23
C THR A 455 15.87 15.47 -9.30
N VAL A 456 16.64 15.71 -10.37
CA VAL A 456 17.89 15.01 -10.72
C VAL A 456 18.81 14.87 -9.51
N VAL A 457 18.95 13.64 -9.01
CA VAL A 457 20.05 13.20 -8.14
C VAL A 457 20.65 11.97 -8.83
N PRO A 458 21.99 11.85 -8.95
CA PRO A 458 22.61 10.81 -9.76
C PRO A 458 22.22 9.41 -9.27
N LEU A 459 22.15 8.48 -10.23
CA LEU A 459 21.83 7.06 -10.09
C LEU A 459 22.29 6.49 -8.75
N ASP A 460 21.32 6.14 -7.90
CA ASP A 460 21.35 5.01 -6.99
C ASP A 460 19.90 4.73 -6.55
N LEU A 461 19.52 3.46 -6.40
CA LEU A 461 18.16 2.97 -6.14
C LEU A 461 17.46 3.75 -5.01
N LEU A 462 16.42 4.52 -5.34
CA LEU A 462 15.76 5.39 -4.37
C LEU A 462 14.23 5.31 -4.48
N ALA A 463 13.63 4.99 -3.32
CA ALA A 463 12.22 4.88 -2.98
C ALA A 463 11.48 6.23 -2.99
N ARG A 464 11.45 6.96 -4.12
CA ARG A 464 11.17 8.40 -4.03
C ARG A 464 9.84 8.89 -4.58
N GLU A 465 9.10 8.20 -5.46
CA GLU A 465 8.27 8.98 -6.42
C GLU A 465 6.85 8.45 -6.75
N PHE A 466 5.98 9.37 -7.17
CA PHE A 466 4.63 9.16 -7.72
C PHE A 466 4.63 9.16 -9.26
N PRO A 467 4.78 8.02 -9.91
CA PRO A 467 4.34 7.96 -11.29
C PRO A 467 2.83 8.09 -11.32
N THR A 468 2.31 8.61 -12.43
CA THR A 468 0.87 8.58 -12.67
C THR A 468 0.39 7.13 -12.97
N VAL A 469 1.33 6.16 -13.05
CA VAL A 469 1.24 4.97 -13.91
C VAL A 469 2.20 3.82 -13.49
N CYS A 470 1.83 2.55 -13.76
CA CYS A 470 2.65 1.33 -13.67
C CYS A 470 3.67 1.10 -14.83
N LEU A 471 4.20 2.13 -15.48
CA LEU A 471 4.98 1.96 -16.73
C LEU A 471 6.27 1.15 -16.57
N SER A 472 6.87 1.32 -15.40
CA SER A 472 8.17 0.75 -15.10
C SER A 472 8.18 -0.78 -15.03
N GLU A 473 7.05 -1.37 -14.63
CA GLU A 473 6.90 -2.80 -14.42
C GLU A 473 6.82 -3.55 -15.76
N VAL A 474 6.02 -3.03 -16.70
CA VAL A 474 5.83 -3.59 -18.05
C VAL A 474 7.15 -3.76 -18.78
N LYS A 475 7.99 -2.72 -18.79
CA LYS A 475 9.22 -2.70 -19.59
C LYS A 475 10.22 -3.72 -19.10
N GLN A 476 10.28 -3.92 -17.80
CA GLN A 476 11.24 -4.85 -17.21
C GLN A 476 10.81 -6.30 -17.44
N ILE A 477 9.51 -6.61 -17.33
CA ILE A 477 8.99 -7.93 -17.70
C ILE A 477 9.22 -8.23 -19.18
N ARG A 478 8.99 -7.26 -20.08
CA ARG A 478 9.28 -7.43 -21.52
C ARG A 478 10.76 -7.63 -21.82
N ARG A 479 11.68 -7.06 -21.04
CA ARG A 479 13.13 -7.36 -21.16
C ARG A 479 13.45 -8.80 -20.78
N MET A 480 12.80 -9.35 -19.75
CA MET A 480 12.97 -10.75 -19.37
C MET A 480 12.43 -11.72 -20.42
N LEU A 481 11.25 -11.45 -20.98
CA LEU A 481 10.63 -12.32 -22.01
C LEU A 481 11.45 -12.38 -23.31
N LYS A 482 12.39 -11.45 -23.52
CA LYS A 482 13.35 -11.45 -24.63
C LYS A 482 14.68 -12.17 -24.31
N CYS A 483 14.95 -12.57 -23.06
CA CYS A 483 16.09 -13.44 -22.71
C CYS A 483 15.72 -14.90 -23.08
N PRO A 484 16.44 -15.58 -24.00
CA PRO A 484 16.12 -16.95 -24.42
C PRO A 484 16.34 -18.02 -23.33
N ARG A 485 16.94 -17.66 -22.19
CA ARG A 485 17.21 -18.54 -21.05
C ARG A 485 16.93 -17.78 -19.74
N THR A 486 15.78 -18.04 -19.15
CA THR A 486 15.34 -17.46 -17.86
C THR A 486 16.26 -17.81 -16.69
N SER A 487 17.06 -18.88 -16.79
CA SER A 487 18.03 -19.30 -15.77
C SER A 487 19.30 -18.45 -15.74
N ASP A 488 19.79 -18.02 -16.90
CA ASP A 488 21.13 -17.42 -17.00
C ASP A 488 21.11 -15.91 -16.66
N CYS A 489 19.98 -15.23 -16.92
CA CYS A 489 19.83 -13.80 -16.63
C CYS A 489 19.65 -13.51 -15.12
N LEU A 490 19.13 -14.47 -14.32
CA LEU A 490 19.10 -14.37 -12.85
C LEU A 490 20.51 -14.49 -12.24
N LEU A 491 21.36 -15.36 -12.80
CA LEU A 491 22.72 -15.63 -12.32
C LEU A 491 23.71 -14.48 -12.58
N VAL A 492 23.61 -13.79 -13.71
CA VAL A 492 24.55 -12.70 -14.06
C VAL A 492 24.38 -11.46 -13.15
N SER A 493 23.18 -11.18 -12.64
CA SER A 493 23.00 -10.09 -11.67
C SER A 493 23.51 -10.43 -10.25
N THR A 494 23.61 -11.72 -9.93
CA THR A 494 23.97 -12.18 -8.57
C THR A 494 25.46 -12.18 -8.26
N GLN A 495 26.34 -12.26 -9.27
CA GLN A 495 27.79 -12.25 -9.04
C GLN A 495 28.31 -10.89 -8.53
N ALA A 496 27.57 -9.80 -8.73
CA ALA A 496 27.95 -8.48 -8.21
C ALA A 496 27.60 -8.27 -6.72
N ASN A 497 26.78 -9.14 -6.11
CA ASN A 497 26.20 -8.93 -4.78
C ASN A 497 26.82 -9.78 -3.65
N GLU A 498 27.68 -10.75 -3.96
CA GLU A 498 28.30 -11.62 -2.93
C GLU A 498 29.18 -10.83 -1.94
N TYR A 499 29.85 -9.76 -2.40
CA TYR A 499 30.67 -8.90 -1.53
C TYR A 499 29.85 -7.95 -0.63
N GLN A 500 28.61 -7.59 -1.03
CA GLN A 500 27.75 -6.73 -0.21
C GLN A 500 26.97 -7.53 0.85
N LEU A 501 26.62 -8.79 0.57
CA LEU A 501 25.97 -9.67 1.55
C LEU A 501 26.89 -9.97 2.75
N TYR A 502 28.19 -10.17 2.54
CA TYR A 502 29.13 -10.51 3.62
C TYR A 502 29.37 -9.35 4.60
N ALA A 503 29.26 -8.10 4.14
CA ALA A 503 29.37 -6.92 5.00
C ALA A 503 28.09 -6.61 5.79
N ALA A 504 26.93 -7.09 5.32
CA ALA A 504 25.63 -6.90 5.96
C ALA A 504 25.39 -7.88 7.13
N VAL A 505 25.94 -9.10 7.06
CA VAL A 505 25.75 -10.15 8.08
C VAL A 505 26.39 -9.78 9.42
N ASN A 506 27.53 -9.10 9.44
CA ASN A 506 28.23 -8.72 10.69
C ASN A 506 27.69 -7.45 11.38
N LYS A 507 26.63 -6.81 10.85
CA LYS A 507 26.05 -5.56 11.40
C LYS A 507 24.56 -5.65 11.72
N ALA A 508 23.94 -6.81 11.57
CA ALA A 508 22.48 -6.99 11.56
C ALA A 508 21.80 -7.16 12.93
N THR A 509 22.54 -7.13 14.05
CA THR A 509 21.99 -7.37 15.40
C THR A 509 21.13 -6.22 15.95
N LEU A 510 20.82 -5.17 15.17
CA LEU A 510 20.23 -3.91 15.65
C LEU A 510 19.00 -3.42 14.86
N PHE A 511 18.49 -4.19 13.90
CA PHE A 511 17.39 -3.77 13.01
C PHE A 511 15.97 -3.92 13.59
N THR A 512 15.85 -4.30 14.85
CA THR A 512 14.61 -4.91 15.35
C THR A 512 13.80 -4.05 16.34
N ASP A 513 14.27 -2.85 16.64
CA ASP A 513 13.64 -1.93 17.61
C ASP A 513 12.59 -0.96 17.01
N GLY A 514 12.23 -1.13 15.73
CA GLY A 514 11.23 -0.27 15.07
C GLY A 514 10.29 -1.05 14.15
N ILE A 515 9.14 -1.49 14.65
CA ILE A 515 7.97 -1.71 13.80
C ILE A 515 7.43 -0.32 13.43
N THR A 516 8.14 0.39 12.55
CA THR A 516 7.75 1.73 12.08
C THR A 516 7.14 1.68 10.68
N CYS A 517 6.86 0.50 10.14
CA CYS A 517 6.31 0.34 8.79
C CYS A 517 5.18 -0.69 8.76
N LEU A 518 4.13 -0.50 9.55
CA LEU A 518 2.80 -0.94 9.14
C LEU A 518 2.28 0.12 8.18
N TYR A 519 2.59 -0.07 6.89
CA TYR A 519 1.95 0.69 5.84
C TYR A 519 0.68 -0.08 5.46
N HIS A 520 -0.45 0.58 5.77
CA HIS A 520 -1.86 0.23 5.50
C HIS A 520 -2.61 -0.49 6.61
#